data_AF-A0A1G6BAT3-F1
#
_entry.id   AF-A0A1G6BAT3-F1
#
_cell.length_a   1.000
_cell.length_b   1.000
_cell.length_c   1.000
_cell.angle_alpha   90.00
_cell.angle_beta   90.00
_cell.angle_gamma   90.00
#
_symmetry.space_group_name_H-M   'P 1'
#
loop_
_entity.id
_entity.type
_entity.pdbx_description
1 polymer ?
#
loop_
_entity_poly.entity_id
_entity_poly.type
_entity_poly.pdbx_seq_one_letter_code
_entity_poly.pdbx_strand_id
1 'polypeptide(L)'
;MKAKLLMLILVFLVNYSAFASNCELNYFISNVKTVITSKDRLKFESFFSNVKFIPNEDEYAYYFGVEEDDSELVDFMKGDDIKYVAFHVEDDFVIIVFYKEGVVERPIAINWHDIGDEWLKNYAALTIKKINGKWHFEATPFFFFRHSPWAEDYG
;
A
#
# COMPACT_ATOMS: atom_id res chain seq x y z
N MET A 1 26.34 2.20 37.79
CA MET A 1 24.85 2.14 37.76
C MET A 1 24.22 2.98 36.65
N LYS A 2 24.74 4.17 36.30
CA LYS A 2 24.13 5.07 35.29
C LYS A 2 24.11 4.53 33.84
N ALA A 3 25.10 3.74 33.42
CA ALA A 3 25.16 3.18 32.06
C ALA A 3 24.08 2.12 31.76
N LYS A 4 23.67 1.32 32.75
CA LYS A 4 22.65 0.26 32.58
C LYS A 4 21.24 0.85 32.41
N LEU A 5 20.94 1.97 33.07
CA LEU A 5 19.66 2.69 32.94
C LEU A 5 19.53 3.35 31.57
N LEU A 6 20.62 3.94 31.06
CA LEU A 6 20.65 4.58 29.74
C LEU A 6 20.43 3.56 28.61
N MET A 7 21.01 2.36 28.74
CA MET A 7 20.83 1.26 27.80
C MET A 7 19.38 0.78 27.74
N LEU A 8 18.71 0.66 28.90
CA LEU A 8 17.30 0.29 28.97
C LEU A 8 16.39 1.33 28.32
N ILE A 9 16.63 2.62 28.56
CA ILE A 9 15.85 3.71 27.92
C ILE A 9 16.04 3.69 26.40
N LEU A 10 17.26 3.47 25.90
CA LEU A 10 17.53 3.33 24.47
C LEU A 10 16.79 2.15 23.85
N VAL A 11 16.77 0.98 24.51
CA VAL A 11 16.02 -0.19 24.04
C VAL A 11 14.52 0.09 23.99
N PHE A 12 13.96 0.77 24.99
CA PHE A 12 12.54 1.16 24.96
C PHE A 12 12.22 2.16 23.85
N LEU A 13 13.09 3.15 23.62
CA LEU A 13 12.89 4.16 22.57
C LEU A 13 12.94 3.53 21.16
N VAL A 14 13.88 2.61 20.92
CA VAL A 14 14.03 1.92 19.62
C VAL A 14 12.86 0.96 19.36
N ASN A 15 12.40 0.23 20.37
CA ASN A 15 11.21 -0.63 20.23
C ASN A 15 9.93 0.21 20.05
N TYR A 16 9.83 1.37 20.70
CA TYR A 16 8.69 2.27 20.55
C TYR A 16 8.62 2.88 19.15
N SER A 17 9.76 3.28 18.55
CA SER A 17 9.77 3.82 17.19
C SER A 17 9.37 2.77 16.14
N ALA A 18 9.87 1.54 16.27
CA ALA A 18 9.49 0.44 15.37
C ALA A 18 7.99 0.06 15.51
N PHE A 19 7.49 0.01 16.74
CA PHE A 19 6.09 -0.27 17.02
C PHE A 19 5.16 0.84 16.51
N ALA A 20 5.49 2.10 16.79
CA ALA A 20 4.71 3.25 16.34
C ALA A 20 4.65 3.34 14.81
N SER A 21 5.76 3.07 14.13
CA SER A 21 5.82 3.03 12.66
C SER A 21 4.91 1.95 12.07
N ASN A 22 4.90 0.76 12.68
CA ASN A 22 4.01 -0.33 12.25
C ASN A 22 2.53 -0.01 12.52
N CYS A 23 2.19 0.60 13.65
CA CYS A 23 0.82 1.04 13.93
C CYS A 23 0.34 2.10 12.94
N GLU A 24 1.19 3.06 12.59
CA GLU A 24 0.88 4.11 11.62
C GLU A 24 0.67 3.53 10.21
N LEU A 25 1.54 2.61 9.79
CA LEU A 25 1.42 1.91 8.50
C LEU A 25 0.12 1.10 8.41
N ASN A 26 -0.21 0.33 9.45
CA ASN A 26 -1.43 -0.46 9.50
C ASN A 26 -2.68 0.43 9.47
N TYR A 27 -2.63 1.59 10.14
CA TYR A 27 -3.69 2.60 10.10
C TYR A 27 -3.85 3.20 8.69
N PHE A 28 -2.73 3.53 8.03
CA PHE A 28 -2.75 4.00 6.64
C PHE A 28 -3.40 2.95 5.71
N ILE A 29 -2.98 1.69 5.79
CA ILE A 29 -3.52 0.60 4.96
C ILE A 29 -5.02 0.41 5.18
N SER A 30 -5.46 0.42 6.44
CA SER A 30 -6.88 0.32 6.79
C SER A 30 -7.70 1.48 6.19
N ASN A 31 -7.17 2.70 6.23
CA ASN A 31 -7.81 3.87 5.65
C ASN A 31 -7.87 3.79 4.13
N VAL A 32 -6.81 3.34 3.47
CA VAL A 32 -6.79 3.12 2.01
C VAL A 32 -7.88 2.13 1.60
N LYS A 33 -7.97 0.97 2.27
CA LYS A 33 -9.03 -0.03 2.01
C LYS A 33 -10.43 0.58 2.17
N THR A 34 -10.63 1.35 3.24
CA THR A 34 -11.91 2.03 3.51
C THR A 34 -12.28 3.03 2.41
N VAL A 35 -11.31 3.85 1.98
CA VAL A 35 -11.57 4.91 1.00
C VAL A 35 -11.77 4.37 -0.41
N ILE A 36 -11.03 3.33 -0.80
CA ILE A 36 -11.24 2.61 -2.07
C ILE A 36 -12.66 2.07 -2.11
N THR A 37 -13.04 1.30 -1.10
CA THR A 37 -14.36 0.66 -1.04
C THR A 37 -15.52 1.64 -0.87
N SER A 38 -15.27 2.84 -0.35
CA SER A 38 -16.29 3.89 -0.21
C SER A 38 -16.50 4.75 -1.46
N LYS A 39 -15.67 4.59 -2.51
CA LYS A 39 -15.66 5.44 -3.71
C LYS A 39 -15.53 6.95 -3.42
N ASP A 40 -14.91 7.33 -2.29
CA ASP A 40 -14.79 8.72 -1.88
C ASP A 40 -13.53 9.35 -2.48
N ARG A 41 -13.67 9.93 -3.67
CA ARG A 41 -12.58 10.56 -4.42
C ARG A 41 -11.83 11.63 -3.61
N LEU A 42 -12.55 12.50 -2.89
CA LEU A 42 -11.93 13.59 -2.14
C LEU A 42 -11.06 13.06 -1.00
N LYS A 43 -11.52 12.04 -0.29
CA LYS A 43 -10.69 11.37 0.73
C LYS A 43 -9.49 10.69 0.09
N PHE A 44 -9.66 10.07 -1.07
CA PHE A 44 -8.57 9.38 -1.75
C PHE A 44 -7.48 10.34 -2.23
N GLU A 45 -7.88 11.49 -2.78
CA GLU A 45 -6.99 12.56 -3.22
C GLU A 45 -6.10 13.08 -2.07
N SER A 46 -6.58 13.01 -0.83
CA SER A 46 -5.80 13.47 0.34
C SER A 46 -4.56 12.63 0.66
N PHE A 47 -4.44 11.42 0.08
CA PHE A 47 -3.30 10.54 0.31
C PHE A 47 -2.12 10.81 -0.64
N PHE A 48 -2.27 11.60 -1.71
CA PHE A 48 -1.17 11.83 -2.65
C PHE A 48 -0.11 12.76 -2.05
N SER A 49 1.14 12.34 -2.14
CA SER A 49 2.31 13.11 -1.70
C SER A 49 2.68 14.23 -2.68
N ASN A 50 2.37 14.04 -3.95
CA ASN A 50 2.87 14.86 -5.05
C ASN A 50 1.71 15.29 -5.95
N VAL A 51 1.50 16.60 -6.04
CA VAL A 51 0.49 17.22 -6.92
C VAL A 51 0.71 16.92 -8.41
N LYS A 52 1.87 16.39 -8.81
CA LYS A 52 2.16 15.97 -10.19
C LYS A 52 1.60 14.60 -10.56
N PHE A 53 1.25 13.77 -9.58
CA PHE A 53 0.79 12.39 -9.79
C PHE A 53 -0.60 12.17 -9.18
N ILE A 54 -1.50 13.14 -9.41
CA ILE A 54 -2.91 12.99 -9.07
C ILE A 54 -3.58 12.24 -10.22
N PRO A 55 -4.30 11.13 -9.96
CA PRO A 55 -5.04 10.42 -10.98
C PRO A 55 -6.00 11.34 -11.73
N ASN A 56 -6.13 11.14 -13.03
CA ASN A 56 -7.15 11.78 -13.85
C ASN A 56 -8.51 11.09 -13.70
N GLU A 57 -9.54 11.61 -14.36
CA GLU A 57 -10.91 11.08 -14.28
C GLU A 57 -11.02 9.63 -14.79
N ASP A 58 -10.32 9.26 -15.86
CA ASP A 58 -10.30 7.91 -16.40
C ASP A 58 -9.62 6.92 -15.44
N GLU A 59 -8.52 7.34 -14.81
CA GLU A 59 -7.83 6.55 -13.78
C GLU A 59 -8.72 6.39 -12.55
N TYR A 60 -9.49 7.41 -12.17
CA TYR A 60 -10.49 7.27 -11.09
C TYR A 60 -11.61 6.31 -11.46
N ALA A 61 -12.17 6.42 -12.66
CA ALA A 61 -13.17 5.47 -13.14
C ALA A 61 -12.60 4.04 -13.16
N TYR A 62 -11.32 3.88 -13.48
CA TYR A 62 -10.66 2.59 -13.37
C TYR A 62 -10.55 2.08 -11.93
N TYR A 63 -10.09 2.89 -10.99
CA TYR A 63 -9.91 2.47 -9.60
C TYR A 63 -11.20 2.26 -8.84
N PHE A 64 -12.23 3.05 -9.12
CA PHE A 64 -13.46 3.11 -8.33
C PHE A 64 -14.68 2.54 -9.07
N GLY A 65 -14.59 2.36 -10.39
CA GLY A 65 -15.73 2.01 -11.22
C GLY A 65 -16.61 3.22 -11.53
N VAL A 66 -17.69 3.01 -12.26
CA VAL A 66 -18.75 4.01 -12.45
C VAL A 66 -19.71 3.97 -11.25
N GLU A 67 -20.67 4.89 -11.18
CA GLU A 67 -21.62 4.91 -10.04
C GLU A 67 -22.42 3.61 -9.92
N GLU A 68 -22.72 2.95 -11.04
CA GLU A 68 -23.55 1.74 -11.10
C GLU A 68 -22.75 0.42 -10.96
N ASP A 69 -21.46 0.41 -11.33
CA ASP A 69 -20.61 -0.79 -11.34
C ASP A 69 -19.35 -0.58 -10.49
N ASP A 70 -18.99 -1.59 -9.70
CA ASP A 70 -17.71 -1.60 -8.97
C ASP A 70 -16.55 -1.94 -9.91
N SER A 71 -15.37 -1.36 -9.65
CA SER A 71 -14.15 -1.79 -10.33
C SER A 71 -13.68 -3.14 -9.79
N GLU A 72 -12.90 -3.87 -10.60
CA GLU A 72 -12.18 -5.06 -10.17
C GLU A 72 -11.31 -4.81 -8.92
N LEU A 73 -10.79 -3.59 -8.76
CA LEU A 73 -10.00 -3.21 -7.59
C LEU A 73 -10.88 -3.08 -6.34
N VAL A 74 -12.06 -2.45 -6.45
CA VAL A 74 -13.02 -2.35 -5.34
C VAL A 74 -13.46 -3.73 -4.91
N ASP A 75 -13.79 -4.60 -5.88
CA ASP A 75 -14.20 -5.99 -5.62
C ASP A 75 -13.09 -6.79 -4.95
N PHE A 76 -11.86 -6.73 -5.47
CA PHE A 76 -10.70 -7.35 -4.84
C PHE A 76 -10.57 -6.87 -3.39
N MET A 77 -10.57 -5.55 -3.17
CA MET A 77 -10.39 -4.97 -1.83
C MET A 77 -11.56 -5.21 -0.88
N LYS A 78 -12.73 -5.66 -1.35
CA LYS A 78 -13.84 -6.08 -0.46
C LYS A 78 -13.63 -7.49 0.13
N GLY A 79 -12.73 -8.29 -0.42
CA GLY A 79 -12.48 -9.65 0.09
C GLY A 79 -11.99 -9.67 1.54
N ASP A 80 -12.62 -10.52 2.36
CA ASP A 80 -12.25 -10.77 3.77
C ASP A 80 -10.95 -11.58 3.90
N ASP A 81 -10.65 -12.36 2.86
CA ASP A 81 -9.42 -13.14 2.68
C ASP A 81 -8.24 -12.32 2.14
N ILE A 82 -8.45 -11.04 1.81
CA ILE A 82 -7.35 -10.16 1.40
C ILE A 82 -6.53 -9.74 2.63
N LYS A 83 -5.27 -10.19 2.65
CA LYS A 83 -4.24 -9.80 3.61
C LYS A 83 -3.18 -8.97 2.91
N TYR A 84 -2.20 -8.46 3.67
CA TYR A 84 -1.09 -7.70 3.11
C TYR A 84 0.25 -8.05 3.76
N VAL A 85 1.32 -7.82 3.02
CA VAL A 85 2.70 -7.76 3.51
C VAL A 85 3.30 -6.42 3.07
N ALA A 86 3.97 -5.74 4.00
CA ALA A 86 4.72 -4.54 3.72
C ALA A 86 6.21 -4.86 3.58
N PHE A 87 6.81 -4.44 2.47
CA PHE A 87 8.22 -4.56 2.16
C PHE A 87 8.87 -3.18 2.26
N HIS A 88 9.74 -3.01 3.24
CA HIS A 88 10.53 -1.79 3.39
C HIS A 88 11.68 -1.82 2.38
N VAL A 89 11.67 -0.89 1.45
CA VAL A 89 12.73 -0.73 0.44
C VAL A 89 13.76 0.28 0.93
N GLU A 90 13.28 1.39 1.49
CA GLU A 90 14.07 2.44 2.16
C GLU A 90 13.34 2.87 3.44
N ASP A 91 14.00 3.64 4.32
CA ASP A 91 13.42 4.09 5.60
C ASP A 91 12.05 4.76 5.43
N ASP A 92 11.91 5.56 4.36
CA ASP A 92 10.70 6.30 4.04
C ASP A 92 9.94 5.74 2.84
N PHE A 93 10.31 4.58 2.28
CA PHE A 93 9.67 4.01 1.09
C PHE A 93 9.28 2.54 1.28
N VAL A 94 7.99 2.25 1.15
CA VAL A 94 7.39 0.93 1.41
C VAL A 94 6.54 0.49 0.22
N ILE A 95 6.66 -0.79 -0.13
CA ILE A 95 5.78 -1.47 -1.07
C ILE A 95 4.84 -2.35 -0.26
N ILE A 96 3.54 -2.18 -0.45
CA ILE A 96 2.51 -3.03 0.17
C ILE A 96 1.97 -3.96 -0.89
N VAL A 97 2.07 -5.27 -0.65
CA VAL A 97 1.47 -6.31 -1.49
C VAL A 97 0.27 -6.89 -0.76
N PHE A 98 -0.90 -6.70 -1.35
CA PHE A 98 -2.14 -7.38 -0.97
C PHE A 98 -2.22 -8.72 -1.68
N TYR A 99 -2.66 -9.75 -0.97
CA TYR A 99 -2.76 -11.10 -1.50
C TYR A 99 -3.97 -11.83 -0.92
N LYS A 100 -4.48 -12.80 -1.68
CA LYS A 100 -5.64 -13.62 -1.30
C LYS A 100 -5.22 -14.82 -0.44
N GLU A 101 -5.40 -14.71 0.86
CA GLU A 101 -5.05 -15.77 1.82
C GLU A 101 -5.82 -17.06 1.55
N GLY A 102 -5.12 -18.20 1.61
CA GLY A 102 -5.71 -19.51 1.31
C GLY A 102 -5.75 -19.87 -0.18
N VAL A 103 -5.47 -18.91 -1.08
CA VAL A 103 -5.28 -19.17 -2.52
C VAL A 103 -3.81 -19.13 -2.89
N VAL A 104 -3.09 -18.12 -2.39
CA VAL A 104 -1.65 -17.98 -2.58
C VAL A 104 -0.92 -18.00 -1.25
N GLU A 105 0.34 -18.44 -1.27
CA GLU A 105 1.20 -18.37 -0.09
C GLU A 105 1.52 -16.90 0.25
N ARG A 106 1.73 -16.64 1.55
CA ARG A 106 2.12 -15.31 2.03
C ARG A 106 3.43 -14.88 1.34
N PRO A 107 3.46 -13.73 0.63
CA PRO A 107 4.67 -13.24 0.00
C PRO A 107 5.80 -13.02 1.02
N ILE A 108 6.99 -13.56 0.72
CA ILE A 108 8.22 -13.36 1.52
C ILE A 108 9.22 -12.41 0.85
N ALA A 109 9.03 -12.15 -0.45
CA ALA A 109 9.76 -11.18 -1.25
C ALA A 109 8.81 -10.59 -2.29
N ILE A 110 9.19 -9.46 -2.88
CA ILE A 110 8.43 -8.86 -3.98
C ILE A 110 8.75 -9.65 -5.26
N ASN A 111 7.73 -10.27 -5.86
CA ASN A 111 7.81 -10.86 -7.20
C ASN A 111 6.86 -10.11 -8.13
N TRP A 112 7.41 -9.21 -8.94
CA TRP A 112 6.60 -8.38 -9.85
C TRP A 112 5.92 -9.20 -10.95
N HIS A 113 6.52 -10.31 -11.37
CA HIS A 113 5.93 -11.18 -12.38
C HIS A 113 4.62 -11.78 -11.88
N ASP A 114 4.64 -12.42 -10.70
CA ASP A 114 3.43 -13.03 -10.11
C ASP A 114 2.35 -11.98 -9.82
N ILE A 115 2.74 -10.81 -9.30
CA ILE A 115 1.80 -9.72 -9.01
C ILE A 115 1.13 -9.23 -10.31
N GLY A 116 1.86 -9.25 -11.43
CA GLY A 116 1.35 -8.84 -12.74
C GLY A 116 0.43 -9.83 -13.39
N ASP A 117 0.88 -11.08 -13.50
CA ASP A 117 0.14 -12.16 -14.14
C ASP A 117 -1.19 -12.44 -13.43
N GLU A 118 -1.24 -12.21 -12.12
CA GLU A 118 -2.39 -12.47 -11.26
C GLU A 118 -2.97 -11.18 -10.63
N TRP A 119 -2.76 -10.04 -11.31
CA TRP A 119 -3.27 -8.73 -10.90
C TRP A 119 -4.79 -8.73 -10.73
N LEU A 120 -5.27 -8.26 -9.57
CA LEU A 120 -6.67 -8.23 -9.11
C LEU A 120 -7.38 -9.59 -9.07
N LYS A 121 -6.71 -10.67 -9.47
CA LYS A 121 -7.15 -12.04 -9.31
C LYS A 121 -6.69 -12.63 -7.98
N ASN A 122 -5.39 -12.52 -7.70
CA ASN A 122 -4.79 -13.00 -6.45
C ASN A 122 -3.92 -11.95 -5.74
N TYR A 123 -3.45 -10.92 -6.46
CA TYR A 123 -2.58 -9.89 -5.91
C TYR A 123 -3.03 -8.47 -6.27
N ALA A 124 -2.67 -7.53 -5.41
CA ALA A 124 -2.57 -6.12 -5.75
C ALA A 124 -1.35 -5.51 -5.04
N ALA A 125 -0.76 -4.45 -5.57
CA ALA A 125 0.43 -3.83 -5.00
C ALA A 125 0.39 -2.31 -5.12
N LEU A 126 0.95 -1.65 -4.11
CA LEU A 126 1.07 -0.19 -4.07
C LEU A 126 2.35 0.29 -3.42
N THR A 127 2.78 1.49 -3.81
CA THR A 127 4.00 2.16 -3.32
C THR A 127 3.63 3.38 -2.49
N ILE A 128 4.17 3.48 -1.29
CA ILE A 128 3.95 4.60 -0.38
C ILE A 128 5.27 5.19 0.10
N LYS A 129 5.22 6.48 0.44
CA LYS A 129 6.34 7.23 0.98
C LYS A 129 5.96 7.99 2.22
N LYS A 130 6.89 8.11 3.16
CA LYS A 130 6.73 8.93 4.34
C LYS A 130 7.19 10.35 4.06
N ILE A 131 6.30 11.33 4.23
CA ILE A 131 6.59 12.75 4.06
C ILE A 131 6.10 13.51 5.28
N ASN A 132 6.97 14.33 5.87
CA ASN A 132 6.67 15.07 7.10
C ASN A 132 6.09 14.18 8.21
N GLY A 133 6.59 12.93 8.28
CA GLY A 133 6.18 11.94 9.27
C GLY A 133 4.83 11.28 9.03
N LYS A 134 4.25 11.36 7.82
CA LYS A 134 3.00 10.69 7.44
C LYS A 134 3.16 9.86 6.18
N TRP A 135 2.48 8.73 6.08
CA TRP A 135 2.42 7.91 4.85
C TRP A 135 1.50 8.53 3.79
N HIS A 136 1.99 8.53 2.56
CA HIS A 136 1.32 9.03 1.36
C HIS A 136 1.59 8.09 0.18
N PHE A 137 0.76 8.15 -0.87
CA PHE A 137 1.08 7.50 -2.14
C PHE A 137 2.24 8.23 -2.83
N GLU A 138 3.26 7.50 -3.25
CA GLU A 138 4.37 8.06 -4.05
C GLU A 138 3.99 8.17 -5.54
N ALA A 139 3.13 7.27 -6.01
CA ALA A 139 2.65 7.18 -7.39
C ALA A 139 1.14 6.91 -7.42
N THR A 140 0.51 6.76 -8.60
CA THR A 140 -0.88 6.31 -8.69
C THR A 140 -1.04 5.04 -7.84
N PRO A 141 -2.05 4.95 -6.97
CA PRO A 141 -2.01 4.10 -5.78
C PRO A 141 -2.09 2.62 -6.07
N PHE A 142 -2.28 2.24 -7.33
CA PHE A 142 -2.02 0.90 -7.83
C PHE A 142 -1.33 1.07 -9.17
N PHE A 143 0.00 1.22 -9.13
CA PHE A 143 0.77 1.75 -10.24
C PHE A 143 1.16 0.69 -11.28
N PHE A 144 1.04 -0.60 -10.96
CA PHE A 144 1.98 -1.55 -11.55
C PHE A 144 1.58 -2.26 -12.85
N PHE A 145 0.33 -2.26 -13.32
CA PHE A 145 -0.01 -3.13 -14.46
C PHE A 145 -0.84 -2.55 -15.63
N ARG A 146 -1.44 -1.37 -15.52
CA ARG A 146 -2.14 -0.76 -16.68
C ARG A 146 -1.36 0.30 -17.46
N HIS A 147 -0.30 0.89 -16.89
CA HIS A 147 0.31 2.11 -17.47
C HIS A 147 1.82 2.01 -17.77
N SER A 148 2.48 0.88 -17.50
CA SER A 148 3.91 0.74 -17.73
C SER A 148 4.25 -0.50 -18.55
N PRO A 149 4.38 -0.41 -19.90
CA PRO A 149 4.98 -1.45 -20.76
C PRO A 149 6.44 -1.85 -20.43
N TRP A 150 6.95 -1.42 -19.27
CA TRP A 150 8.30 -1.57 -18.71
C TRP A 150 8.22 -2.30 -17.35
N ALA A 151 7.03 -2.74 -16.90
CA ALA A 151 6.88 -3.68 -15.79
C ALA A 151 7.45 -5.06 -16.13
N GLU A 152 7.53 -5.42 -17.41
CA GLU A 152 8.28 -6.58 -17.91
C GLU A 152 9.80 -6.40 -17.76
N ASP A 153 10.32 -5.17 -17.71
CA ASP A 153 11.77 -4.87 -17.62
C ASP A 153 12.33 -4.97 -16.18
N TYR A 154 11.48 -5.17 -15.17
CA TYR A 154 11.87 -5.40 -13.76
C TYR A 154 11.80 -6.88 -13.35
N GLY A 155 11.58 -7.79 -14.31
CA GLY A 155 11.70 -9.26 -14.17
C GLY A 155 13.10 -9.78 -14.48
#